data_AF-A0A7W7K8L3-F1
#
_entry.id   AF-A0A7W7K8L3-F1
#
_cell.length_a   1.000
_cell.length_b   1.000
_cell.length_c   1.000
_cell.angle_alpha   90.00
_cell.angle_beta   90.00
_cell.angle_gamma   90.00
#
_symmetry.space_group_name_H-M   'P 1'
#
loop_
_entity.id
_entity.type
_entity.pdbx_description
1 polymer ?
#
loop_
_entity_poly.entity_id
_entity_poly.type
_entity_poly.pdbx_seq_one_letter_code
_entity_poly.pdbx_strand_id
1 'polypeptide(L)' 'MKWLPTLALLVLAGCGQSAGERAEAQYAIVARNEPGYAARCEAASRVREAWLKEGDESKYQAWKTTEYVDCSRADRSATN' A
#
# COMPACT_ATOMS: atom_id res chain seq x y z
N MET A 1 19.63 40.54 -30.52
CA MET A 1 19.88 39.78 -29.27
C MET A 1 18.55 39.09 -28.95
N LYS A 2 18.35 37.85 -29.44
CA LYS A 2 18.44 36.61 -28.64
C LYS A 2 17.81 36.83 -27.27
N TRP A 3 16.65 36.23 -26.99
CA TRP A 3 16.35 35.48 -25.76
C TRP A 3 15.21 34.50 -26.08
N LEU A 4 15.62 33.24 -26.22
CA LEU A 4 14.82 32.02 -26.27
C LEU A 4 14.45 31.60 -24.83
N PRO A 5 13.49 30.68 -24.63
CA PRO A 5 12.32 30.88 -23.79
C PRO A 5 12.48 30.34 -22.37
N THR A 6 11.97 31.09 -21.40
CA THR A 6 11.86 30.70 -19.98
C THR A 6 10.64 29.79 -19.77
N LEU A 7 10.62 28.62 -20.41
CA LEU A 7 9.45 27.71 -20.38
C LEU A 7 9.83 26.25 -20.05
N ALA A 8 10.95 26.04 -19.36
CA ALA A 8 11.55 24.72 -19.17
C ALA A 8 11.54 24.19 -17.71
N LEU A 9 10.66 24.67 -16.82
CA LEU A 9 10.80 24.38 -15.37
C LEU A 9 9.52 23.96 -14.62
N LEU A 10 8.55 23.35 -15.29
CA LEU A 10 7.29 22.88 -14.66
C LEU A 10 7.07 21.36 -14.74
N VAL A 11 8.13 20.53 -14.75
CA VAL A 11 8.02 19.06 -14.94
C VAL A 11 8.22 18.22 -13.66
N LEU A 12 8.37 18.80 -12.45
CA LEU A 12 8.77 18.01 -11.27
C LEU A 12 7.73 17.85 -10.15
N ALA A 13 6.49 18.31 -10.31
CA ALA A 13 5.44 18.13 -9.27
C ALA A 13 4.62 16.84 -9.42
N GLY A 14 5.14 15.84 -10.15
CA GLY A 14 4.47 14.56 -10.43
C GLY A 14 4.99 13.37 -9.62
N CYS A 15 5.71 13.59 -8.52
CA CYS A 15 6.09 12.53 -7.57
C CYS A 15 4.86 12.08 -6.77
N GLY A 16 3.91 11.46 -7.46
CA GLY A 16 2.71 10.87 -6.88
C GLY A 16 3.08 9.65 -6.05
N GLN A 17 2.45 9.56 -4.87
CA GLN A 17 2.52 8.43 -3.96
C GLN A 17 2.40 7.08 -4.71
N SER A 18 3.27 6.13 -4.38
CA SER A 18 3.28 4.81 -5.03
C SER A 18 1.95 4.08 -4.83
N ALA A 19 1.61 3.13 -5.70
CA ALA A 19 0.47 2.25 -5.48
C ALA A 19 0.63 1.44 -4.18
N GLY A 20 1.86 1.02 -3.86
CA GLY A 20 2.21 0.41 -2.57
C GLY A 20 1.86 1.30 -1.39
N GLU A 21 2.36 2.54 -1.38
CA GLU A 21 2.10 3.52 -0.31
C GLU A 21 0.60 3.88 -0.18
N ARG A 22 -0.12 3.99 -1.29
CA ARG A 22 -1.57 4.19 -1.27
C ARG A 22 -2.30 3.00 -0.66
N ALA A 23 -1.87 1.78 -0.97
CA ALA A 23 -2.44 0.57 -0.39
C ALA A 23 -2.14 0.48 1.12
N GLU A 24 -0.94 0.86 1.58
CA GLU A 24 -0.61 0.96 3.01
C GLU A 24 -1.57 1.93 3.74
N ALA A 25 -1.86 3.08 3.14
CA ALA A 25 -2.79 4.05 3.69
C ALA A 25 -4.23 3.50 3.80
N GLN A 26 -4.68 2.74 2.79
CA GLN A 26 -5.99 2.07 2.81
C GLN A 26 -6.06 1.00 3.90
N TYR A 27 -5.02 0.17 4.05
CA TYR A 27 -4.94 -0.78 5.16
C TYR A 27 -5.03 -0.06 6.50
N ALA A 28 -4.33 1.06 6.68
CA ALA A 28 -4.37 1.80 7.93
C ALA A 28 -5.77 2.35 8.25
N ILE A 29 -6.57 2.70 7.24
CA ILE A 29 -7.98 3.09 7.42
C ILE A 29 -8.81 1.89 7.87
N VAL A 30 -8.70 0.75 7.19
CA VAL A 30 -9.40 -0.50 7.56
C VAL A 30 -9.02 -0.92 8.97
N ALA A 31 -7.72 -0.93 9.30
CA ALA A 31 -7.24 -1.33 10.60
C ALA A 31 -7.74 -0.42 11.75
N ARG A 32 -7.99 0.86 11.48
CA ARG A 32 -8.53 1.80 12.48
C ARG A 32 -10.05 1.70 12.63
N ASN A 33 -10.77 1.53 11.52
CA ASN A 33 -12.23 1.66 11.49
C ASN A 33 -12.95 0.31 11.59
N GLU A 34 -12.30 -0.78 11.21
CA GLU A 34 -12.86 -2.11 11.21
C GLU A 34 -12.09 -3.03 12.17
N PRO A 35 -12.75 -3.55 13.23
CA PRO A 35 -12.10 -4.46 14.17
C PRO A 35 -11.93 -5.88 13.59
N GLY A 36 -12.57 -6.18 12.45
CA GLY A 36 -12.57 -7.51 11.85
C GLY A 36 -11.23 -7.88 11.22
N TYR A 37 -10.62 -8.97 11.68
CA TYR A 37 -9.38 -9.50 11.09
C TYR A 37 -9.56 -9.95 9.63
N ALA A 38 -10.76 -10.32 9.21
CA ALA A 38 -11.04 -10.68 7.81
C ALA A 38 -10.83 -9.48 6.87
N ALA A 39 -11.38 -8.30 7.20
CA ALA A 39 -11.19 -7.09 6.42
C ALA A 39 -9.72 -6.64 6.39
N ARG A 40 -9.03 -6.78 7.53
CA ARG A 40 -7.58 -6.50 7.63
C ARG A 40 -6.74 -7.46 6.79
N CYS A 41 -7.06 -8.75 6.79
CA CYS A 41 -6.42 -9.77 5.96
C CYS A 41 -6.53 -9.38 4.47
N GLU A 42 -7.75 -9.11 3.98
CA GLU A 42 -7.96 -8.69 2.59
C GLU A 42 -7.19 -7.41 2.26
N ALA A 43 -7.21 -6.42 3.15
CA ALA A 43 -6.49 -5.17 2.94
C ALA A 43 -4.97 -5.41 2.89
N ALA A 44 -4.41 -6.22 3.79
CA ALA A 44 -2.98 -6.56 3.83
C ALA A 44 -2.54 -7.32 2.57
N SER A 45 -3.36 -8.24 2.05
CA SER A 45 -3.12 -8.91 0.77
C SER A 45 -2.98 -7.92 -0.38
N ARG A 46 -3.86 -6.90 -0.44
CA ARG A 46 -3.80 -5.85 -1.48
C ARG A 46 -2.52 -5.03 -1.38
N VAL A 47 -2.05 -4.73 -0.16
CA VAL A 47 -0.78 -4.01 0.02
C VAL A 47 0.41 -4.85 -0.44
N ARG A 48 0.47 -6.13 -0.05
CA ARG A 48 1.51 -7.04 -0.50
C ARG A 48 1.54 -7.12 -2.02
N GLU A 49 0.39 -7.27 -2.67
CA GLU A 49 0.31 -7.34 -4.13
C GLU A 49 0.73 -6.03 -4.81
N ALA A 50 0.42 -4.88 -4.22
CA ALA A 50 0.86 -3.59 -4.75
C ALA A 50 2.39 -3.48 -4.74
N TRP A 51 3.04 -3.85 -3.64
CA TRP A 51 4.50 -3.87 -3.54
C TRP A 51 5.15 -4.92 -4.44
N LEU A 52 4.50 -6.08 -4.62
CA LEU A 52 4.96 -7.09 -5.59
C LEU A 52 4.98 -6.54 -7.02
N LYS A 53 3.92 -5.81 -7.41
CA LYS A 53 3.81 -5.20 -8.74
C LYS A 53 4.83 -4.07 -8.96
N GLU A 54 5.20 -3.37 -7.90
CA GLU A 54 6.23 -2.34 -7.93
C GLU A 54 7.66 -2.90 -7.88
N GLY A 55 7.82 -4.19 -7.58
CA GLY A 55 9.13 -4.84 -7.49
C GLY A 55 9.91 -4.49 -6.21
N ASP A 56 9.25 -3.92 -5.20
CA ASP A 56 9.88 -3.67 -3.90
C ASP A 56 9.79 -4.93 -3.03
N GLU A 57 10.85 -5.74 -3.09
CA GLU A 57 10.93 -6.99 -2.33
C GLU A 57 10.89 -6.76 -0.82
N SER A 58 11.53 -5.70 -0.32
CA SER A 58 11.59 -5.42 1.12
C SER A 58 10.19 -5.17 1.67
N LYS A 59 9.43 -4.30 1.00
CA LYS A 59 8.04 -4.01 1.33
C LYS A 59 7.14 -5.22 1.13
N TYR A 60 7.32 -5.97 0.04
CA TYR A 60 6.58 -7.21 -0.19
C TYR A 60 6.71 -8.20 0.97
N GLN A 61 7.95 -8.47 1.43
CA GLN A 61 8.18 -9.41 2.54
C GLN A 61 7.61 -8.89 3.85
N ALA A 62 7.72 -7.59 4.13
CA ALA A 62 7.13 -6.98 5.32
C ALA A 62 5.59 -7.15 5.36
N TRP A 63 4.94 -6.92 4.22
CA TRP A 63 3.49 -7.06 4.11
C TRP A 63 3.02 -8.51 4.06
N LYS A 64 3.85 -9.44 3.57
CA LYS A 64 3.58 -10.88 3.67
C LYS A 64 3.46 -11.37 5.11
N THR A 65 4.32 -10.90 6.02
CA THR A 65 4.20 -11.24 7.44
C THR A 65 2.94 -10.64 8.06
N THR A 66 2.62 -9.38 7.71
CA THR A 66 1.42 -8.69 8.22
C THR A 66 0.14 -9.38 7.77
N GLU A 67 0.03 -9.70 6.48
CA GLU A 67 -1.07 -10.48 5.90
C GLU A 67 -1.22 -11.82 6.63
N TYR A 68 -0.13 -12.59 6.80
CA TYR A 68 -0.19 -13.88 7.50
C TYR A 68 -0.79 -13.76 8.91
N VAL A 69 -0.41 -12.73 9.67
CA VAL A 69 -0.92 -12.50 11.02
C VAL A 69 -2.41 -12.16 11.01
N ASP A 70 -2.85 -11.24 10.16
CA ASP A 70 -4.25 -10.82 10.10
C ASP A 70 -5.14 -11.96 9.60
N CYS A 71 -4.73 -12.70 8.56
CA CYS A 71 -5.48 -13.83 8.04
C CYS A 71 -5.57 -14.99 9.06
N SER A 72 -4.46 -15.33 9.73
CA SER A 72 -4.49 -16.36 10.77
C SER A 72 -5.42 -16.01 11.93
N ARG A 73 -5.59 -14.72 12.24
CA ARG A 73 -6.55 -14.26 13.24
C ARG A 73 -7.98 -14.28 12.72
N ALA A 74 -8.19 -13.95 11.44
CA ALA A 74 -9.49 -14.06 10.79
C ALA A 74 -10.03 -15.50 10.86
N ASP A 75 -9.20 -16.48 10.50
CA ASP A 75 -9.58 -17.90 10.51
C ASP A 75 -10.00 -18.38 11.90
N ARG A 76 -9.25 -18.00 12.94
CA ARG A 76 -9.58 -18.33 14.33
C ARG A 76 -10.85 -17.65 14.82
N SER A 77 -11.12 -16.44 14.33
CA SER A 77 -12.32 -15.68 14.70
C SER A 77 -13.58 -16.25 14.04
N ALA A 78 -13.45 -16.92 12.89
CA ALA A 78 -14.57 -17.56 12.19
C ALA A 78 -15.01 -18.90 12.81
N THR A 79 -14.20 -19.47 13.72
CA THR A 79 -14.46 -20.79 14.33
C THR A 79 -15.05 -20.70 15.74
N ASN A 80 -15.15 -19.49 16.32
CA ASN A 80 -15.85 -19.22 17.59
C ASN A 80 -17.19 -18.54 17.32
#